data_AF-A0A3P7IX42-F1
#
_entry.id   AF-A0A3P7IX42-F1
#
_cell.length_a   1.000
_cell.length_b   1.000
_cell.length_c   1.000
_cell.angle_alpha   90.00
_cell.angle_beta   90.00
_cell.angle_gamma   90.00
#
_symmetry.space_group_name_H-M   'P 1'
#
loop_
_entity.id
_entity.type
_entity.pdbx_description
1 polymer ?
#
loop_
_entity_poly.entity_id
_entity_poly.type
_entity_poly.pdbx_seq_one_letter_code
_entity_poly.pdbx_strand_id
1 'polypeptide(L)'
;MAMNKMNVLHWHLVDSEAFPYVSTRFPNLSKVGAYSPKHQYSPSDVQEIINFARIRGIRVIPEFDLPGHTGAWQGQPGLLTECFDSAGKETHLPNLVDPSNNSTFEFLEEFLDEVVTTFPDEFLHLGGDEVEDFIEECWRVGEKSQNPEVYGRKVIR
;
A
#
# COMPACT_ATOMS: atom_id res chain seq x y z
N MET A 1 14.86 18.93 -11.11
CA MET A 1 14.93 19.19 -9.66
C MET A 1 16.14 20.05 -9.29
N ALA A 2 17.38 19.56 -9.43
CA ALA A 2 18.60 20.28 -9.04
C ALA A 2 18.74 21.69 -9.65
N MET A 3 18.39 21.87 -10.94
CA MET A 3 18.43 23.19 -11.60
C MET A 3 17.54 24.23 -10.91
N ASN A 4 16.50 23.78 -10.19
CA ASN A 4 15.56 24.61 -9.44
C ASN A 4 15.79 24.56 -7.93
N LYS A 5 16.93 24.05 -7.47
CA LYS A 5 17.30 23.93 -6.03
C LYS A 5 16.31 23.13 -5.17
N MET A 6 15.49 22.27 -5.77
CA MET A 6 14.73 21.28 -5.01
C MET A 6 15.68 20.20 -4.49
N ASN A 7 15.44 19.72 -3.28
CA ASN A 7 16.32 18.80 -2.55
C ASN A 7 15.61 17.54 -2.03
N VAL A 8 14.34 17.32 -2.37
CA VAL A 8 13.58 16.11 -2.00
C VAL A 8 12.83 15.60 -3.23
N LEU A 9 13.07 14.34 -3.58
CA LEU A 9 12.22 13.54 -4.43
C LEU A 9 11.29 12.76 -3.50
N HIS A 10 10.05 13.22 -3.38
CA HIS A 10 9.00 12.41 -2.80
C HIS A 10 8.57 11.42 -3.89
N TRP A 11 8.79 10.14 -3.64
CA TRP A 11 8.55 9.09 -4.62
C TRP A 11 7.36 8.25 -4.20
N HIS A 12 6.19 8.68 -4.65
CA HIS A 12 4.97 7.87 -4.67
C HIS A 12 5.17 6.68 -5.60
N LEU A 13 5.49 5.52 -5.02
CA LEU A 13 6.02 4.36 -5.73
C LEU A 13 4.93 3.40 -6.22
N VAL A 14 3.84 3.29 -5.46
CA VAL A 14 2.77 2.31 -5.66
C VAL A 14 1.44 2.96 -5.34
N ASP A 15 0.37 2.51 -6.02
CA ASP A 15 -1.02 2.93 -5.79
C ASP A 15 -1.94 1.77 -6.24
N SER A 16 -3.23 2.03 -6.24
CA SER A 16 -4.35 1.21 -6.71
C SER A 16 -4.09 0.55 -8.05
N GLU A 17 -3.50 1.26 -9.01
CA GLU A 17 -3.36 0.79 -10.38
C GLU A 17 -2.09 -0.02 -10.64
N ALA A 18 -1.01 0.19 -9.87
CA ALA A 18 0.24 -0.53 -10.10
C ALA A 18 1.17 -0.63 -8.88
N PHE A 19 1.84 -1.78 -8.78
CA PHE A 19 2.92 -2.05 -7.83
C PHE A 19 4.25 -2.33 -8.60
N PRO A 20 4.97 -1.30 -9.07
CA PRO A 20 6.21 -1.47 -9.81
C PRO A 20 7.43 -1.79 -8.94
N TYR A 21 7.42 -1.52 -7.63
CA TYR A 21 8.55 -1.78 -6.74
C TYR A 21 8.83 -3.28 -6.59
N VAL A 22 10.04 -3.74 -6.93
CA VAL A 22 10.42 -5.15 -6.79
C VAL A 22 10.94 -5.42 -5.38
N SER A 23 10.06 -5.89 -4.51
CA SER A 23 10.46 -6.40 -3.20
C SER A 23 11.25 -7.70 -3.31
N THR A 24 12.33 -7.83 -2.53
CA THR A 24 13.13 -9.04 -2.48
C THR A 24 12.50 -10.11 -1.58
N ARG A 25 11.86 -9.70 -0.48
CA ARG A 25 11.11 -10.55 0.45
C ARG A 25 9.76 -10.95 -0.13
N PHE A 26 9.09 -10.03 -0.82
CA PHE A 26 7.73 -10.22 -1.35
C PHE A 26 7.66 -10.07 -2.88
N PRO A 27 8.32 -10.94 -3.65
CA PRO A 27 8.44 -10.79 -5.10
C PRO A 27 7.09 -10.90 -5.83
N ASN A 28 6.05 -11.43 -5.18
CA ASN A 28 4.72 -11.53 -5.79
C ASN A 28 4.02 -10.17 -5.90
N LEU A 29 4.36 -9.17 -5.07
CA LEU A 29 3.77 -7.83 -5.13
C LEU A 29 3.93 -7.23 -6.53
N SER A 30 5.16 -7.17 -7.07
CA SER A 30 5.38 -6.66 -8.41
C SER A 30 5.07 -7.65 -9.53
N LYS A 31 5.18 -8.96 -9.29
CA LYS A 31 4.79 -9.97 -10.31
C LYS A 31 3.31 -9.91 -10.65
N VAL A 32 2.46 -9.61 -9.67
CA VAL A 32 1.00 -9.52 -9.83
C VAL A 32 0.56 -8.08 -10.06
N GLY A 33 1.09 -7.13 -9.28
CA GLY A 33 0.62 -5.75 -9.26
C GLY A 33 1.27 -4.81 -10.28
N ALA A 34 2.39 -5.15 -10.92
CA ALA A 34 2.96 -4.29 -11.96
C ALA A 34 2.20 -4.44 -13.28
N TYR A 35 2.07 -3.34 -14.04
CA TYR A 35 1.44 -3.38 -15.38
C TYR A 35 2.04 -4.42 -16.32
N SER A 36 3.36 -4.61 -16.26
CA SER A 36 4.05 -5.71 -16.96
C SER A 36 5.44 -5.92 -16.36
N PRO A 37 6.16 -7.01 -16.69
CA PRO A 37 7.55 -7.20 -16.29
C PRO A 37 8.51 -6.08 -16.73
N LYS A 38 8.12 -5.24 -17.70
CA LYS A 38 8.92 -4.07 -18.14
C LYS A 38 8.65 -2.81 -17.32
N HIS A 39 7.59 -2.80 -16.51
CA HIS A 39 7.16 -1.66 -15.71
C HIS A 39 7.46 -1.93 -14.23
N GLN A 40 8.72 -2.25 -13.94
CA GLN A 40 9.19 -2.59 -12.61
C GLN A 40 10.48 -1.83 -12.30
N TYR A 41 10.66 -1.48 -11.03
CA TYR A 41 11.90 -0.95 -10.48
C TYR A 41 12.60 -2.06 -9.71
N SER A 42 13.62 -2.65 -10.33
CA SER A 42 14.47 -3.64 -9.70
C SER A 42 15.29 -3.02 -8.55
N PRO A 43 15.85 -3.84 -7.64
CA PRO A 43 16.74 -3.32 -6.60
C PRO A 43 17.90 -2.48 -7.16
N SER A 44 18.44 -2.84 -8.33
CA SER A 44 19.47 -2.04 -9.00
C SER A 44 18.96 -0.69 -9.50
N ASP A 45 17.74 -0.62 -10.04
CA ASP A 45 17.15 0.64 -10.52
C ASP A 45 16.91 1.60 -9.35
N VAL A 46 16.39 1.09 -8.23
CA VAL A 46 16.18 1.88 -7.00
C VAL A 46 17.52 2.44 -6.48
N GLN A 47 18.55 1.60 -6.39
CA GLN A 47 19.89 2.04 -5.96
C GLN A 47 20.52 3.03 -6.93
N GLU A 48 20.31 2.89 -8.24
CA GLU A 48 20.76 3.86 -9.23
C GLU A 48 20.10 5.22 -9.01
N ILE A 49 18.77 5.25 -8.82
CA ILE A 49 18.01 6.49 -8.58
C ILE A 49 18.46 7.18 -7.30
N ILE A 50 18.62 6.43 -6.20
CA ILE A 50 19.11 6.97 -4.92
C ILE A 50 20.51 7.59 -5.10
N ASN A 51 21.43 6.87 -5.76
CA ASN A 51 22.79 7.37 -5.98
C ASN A 51 22.82 8.60 -6.90
N PHE A 52 21.98 8.62 -7.93
CA PHE A 52 21.88 9.73 -8.87
C PHE A 52 21.29 11.00 -8.21
N ALA A 53 20.33 10.82 -7.31
CA ALA A 53 19.77 11.88 -6.48
C ALA A 53 20.81 12.41 -5.48
N ARG A 54 21.53 11.51 -4.80
CA ARG A 54 22.55 11.84 -3.80
C ARG A 54 23.64 12.78 -4.33
N ILE A 55 24.19 12.51 -5.52
CA ILE A 55 25.24 13.38 -6.12
C ILE A 55 24.74 14.77 -6.50
N ARG A 56 23.43 15.03 -6.39
CA ARG A 56 22.78 16.32 -6.63
C ARG A 56 22.23 16.97 -5.37
N GLY A 57 22.50 16.40 -4.19
CA GLY A 57 21.94 16.87 -2.92
C GLY A 57 20.42 16.71 -2.85
N ILE A 58 19.87 15.70 -3.53
CA ILE A 58 18.45 15.37 -3.50
C ILE A 58 18.26 14.12 -2.65
N ARG A 59 17.42 14.23 -1.63
CA ARG A 59 16.90 13.14 -0.80
C ARG A 59 15.85 12.35 -1.57
N VAL A 60 15.73 11.06 -1.32
CA VAL A 60 14.67 10.21 -1.90
C VAL A 60 13.84 9.68 -0.73
N ILE A 61 12.63 10.20 -0.59
CA ILE A 61 11.68 9.76 0.43
C ILE A 61 10.66 8.87 -0.30
N PRO A 62 10.68 7.55 -0.08
CA PRO A 62 9.67 6.67 -0.66
C PRO A 62 8.32 6.86 0.03
N GLU A 63 7.27 6.59 -0.72
CA GLU A 63 5.92 6.46 -0.22
C GLU A 63 5.34 5.11 -0.63
N PHE A 64 4.78 4.43 0.38
CA PHE A 64 3.98 3.23 0.24
C PHE A 64 2.67 3.50 0.97
N ASP A 65 1.67 3.98 0.23
CA ASP A 65 0.41 4.44 0.79
C ASP A 65 -0.41 3.29 1.39
N LEU A 66 -0.85 3.52 2.63
CA LEU A 66 -1.61 2.59 3.46
C LEU A 66 -2.56 3.39 4.37
N PRO A 67 -3.77 2.88 4.67
CA PRO A 67 -4.32 1.60 4.23
C PRO A 67 -5.10 1.68 2.91
N GLY A 68 -5.37 2.88 2.40
CA GLY A 68 -6.01 3.12 1.10
C GLY A 68 -5.04 2.94 -0.06
N HIS A 69 -5.49 3.16 -1.28
CA HIS A 69 -4.65 3.12 -2.49
C HIS A 69 -3.90 1.79 -2.68
N THR A 70 -4.46 0.67 -2.18
CA THR A 70 -3.77 -0.62 -2.15
C THR A 70 -4.22 -1.64 -3.18
N GLY A 71 -4.94 -1.23 -4.21
CA GLY A 71 -5.48 -2.09 -5.27
C GLY A 71 -4.45 -2.97 -5.96
N ALA A 72 -3.22 -2.50 -6.13
CA ALA A 72 -2.15 -3.28 -6.75
C ALA A 72 -1.38 -4.18 -5.78
N TRP A 73 -1.71 -4.17 -4.47
CA TRP A 73 -1.04 -4.98 -3.45
C TRP A 73 -1.53 -6.44 -3.42
N GLN A 74 -2.37 -6.84 -4.38
CA GLN A 74 -2.96 -8.19 -4.52
C GLN A 74 -1.95 -9.34 -4.58
N GLY A 75 -0.66 -9.05 -4.79
CA GLY A 75 0.41 -10.04 -4.70
C GLY A 75 0.63 -10.62 -3.30
N GLN A 76 0.04 -10.03 -2.25
CA GLN A 76 0.01 -10.56 -0.89
C GLN A 76 -1.40 -11.10 -0.55
N PRO A 77 -1.60 -12.44 -0.54
CA PRO A 77 -2.89 -13.04 -0.21
C PRO A 77 -3.36 -12.67 1.19
N GLY A 78 -4.65 -12.32 1.33
CA GLY A 78 -5.27 -12.00 2.62
C GLY A 78 -4.91 -10.62 3.18
N LEU A 79 -4.23 -9.76 2.40
CA LEU A 79 -3.92 -8.39 2.81
C LEU A 79 -5.10 -7.42 2.65
N LEU A 80 -5.85 -7.56 1.56
CA LEU A 80 -6.90 -6.62 1.19
C LEU A 80 -8.25 -7.06 1.73
N THR A 81 -9.07 -6.07 2.12
CA THR A 81 -10.42 -6.29 2.63
C THR A 81 -11.33 -6.81 1.52
N GLU A 82 -12.13 -7.83 1.83
CA GLU A 82 -13.28 -8.23 1.00
C GLU A 82 -14.42 -7.23 1.21
N CYS A 83 -14.77 -6.48 0.16
CA CYS A 83 -15.78 -5.43 0.22
C CYS A 83 -17.12 -5.93 -0.31
N PHE A 84 -18.23 -5.46 0.27
CA PHE A 84 -19.57 -5.87 -0.12
C PHE A 84 -20.48 -4.65 -0.23
N ASP A 85 -21.32 -4.61 -1.26
CA ASP A 85 -22.31 -3.55 -1.42
C ASP A 85 -23.44 -3.66 -0.38
N SER A 86 -24.33 -2.66 -0.35
CA SER A 86 -25.47 -2.64 0.57
C SER A 86 -26.45 -3.82 0.42
N ALA A 87 -26.39 -4.56 -0.69
CA ALA A 87 -27.18 -5.77 -0.93
C ALA A 87 -26.43 -7.06 -0.55
N GLY A 88 -25.20 -6.95 -0.02
CA GLY A 88 -24.35 -8.06 0.36
C GLY A 88 -23.66 -8.75 -0.80
N LYS A 89 -23.60 -8.11 -1.98
CA LYS A 89 -22.84 -8.61 -3.12
C LYS A 89 -21.40 -8.11 -3.04
N GLU A 90 -20.45 -9.02 -3.20
CA GLU A 90 -19.02 -8.69 -3.25
C GLU A 90 -18.74 -7.63 -4.33
N THR A 91 -18.01 -6.59 -3.97
CA THR A 91 -17.50 -5.59 -4.90
C THR A 91 -16.06 -5.95 -5.27
N HIS A 92 -15.73 -5.92 -6.56
CA HIS A 92 -14.41 -6.35 -7.07
C HIS A 92 -13.32 -5.27 -6.94
N LEU A 93 -13.49 -4.25 -6.11
CA LEU A 93 -12.52 -3.18 -5.92
C LEU A 93 -11.84 -3.31 -4.55
N PRO A 94 -10.98 -4.33 -4.32
CA PRO A 94 -10.21 -4.40 -3.10
C PRO A 94 -9.13 -3.32 -3.18
N ASN A 95 -9.40 -2.14 -2.61
CA ASN A 95 -8.47 -1.00 -2.60
C ASN A 95 -8.02 -0.60 -1.18
N LEU A 96 -8.31 -1.46 -0.20
CA LEU A 96 -8.15 -1.15 1.20
C LEU A 96 -7.56 -2.34 1.96
N VAL A 97 -6.49 -2.11 2.71
CA VAL A 97 -5.89 -3.11 3.60
C VAL A 97 -6.87 -3.52 4.70
N ASP A 98 -6.85 -4.79 5.10
CA ASP A 98 -7.64 -5.32 6.22
C ASP A 98 -6.88 -5.19 7.56
N PRO A 99 -7.26 -4.24 8.44
CA PRO A 99 -6.61 -4.05 9.74
C PRO A 99 -7.12 -5.02 10.82
N SER A 100 -8.11 -5.88 10.52
CA SER A 100 -8.70 -6.80 11.51
C SER A 100 -7.88 -8.08 11.70
N ASN A 101 -6.96 -8.37 10.77
CA ASN A 101 -6.16 -9.59 10.76
C ASN A 101 -4.71 -9.33 11.21
N ASN A 102 -4.23 -10.11 12.18
CA ASN A 102 -2.84 -10.00 12.67
C ASN A 102 -1.80 -10.25 11.57
N SER A 103 -2.09 -11.13 10.59
CA SER A 103 -1.14 -11.40 9.50
C SER A 103 -0.86 -10.18 8.62
N THR A 104 -1.77 -9.20 8.59
CA THR A 104 -1.55 -7.91 7.93
C THR A 104 -0.37 -7.18 8.58
N PHE A 105 -0.35 -7.10 9.91
CA PHE A 105 0.71 -6.39 10.63
C PHE A 105 2.05 -7.12 10.56
N GLU A 106 2.04 -8.46 10.61
CA GLU A 106 3.25 -9.28 10.42
C GLU A 106 3.87 -9.03 9.03
N PHE A 107 3.05 -9.00 7.98
CA PHE A 107 3.51 -8.64 6.64
C PHE A 107 4.04 -7.20 6.58
N LEU A 108 3.31 -6.23 7.12
CA LEU A 108 3.71 -4.82 7.07
C LEU A 108 5.02 -4.58 7.81
N GLU A 109 5.24 -5.22 8.96
CA GLU A 109 6.51 -5.15 9.69
C GLU A 109 7.67 -5.64 8.83
N GLU A 110 7.56 -6.85 8.25
CA GLU A 110 8.60 -7.41 7.41
C GLU A 110 8.84 -6.63 6.10
N PHE A 111 7.78 -6.06 5.52
CA PHE A 111 7.84 -5.26 4.31
C PHE A 111 8.50 -3.90 4.58
N LEU A 112 8.05 -3.19 5.62
CA LEU A 112 8.58 -1.88 5.98
C LEU A 112 10.05 -1.99 6.43
N ASP A 113 10.43 -3.09 7.09
CA ASP A 113 11.83 -3.41 7.38
C ASP A 113 12.72 -3.46 6.13
N GLU A 114 12.22 -4.05 5.03
CA GLU A 114 12.92 -4.05 3.75
C GLU A 114 13.00 -2.63 3.17
N VAL A 115 11.89 -1.88 3.22
CA VAL A 115 11.81 -0.52 2.68
C VAL A 115 12.82 0.40 3.39
N VAL A 116 12.84 0.43 4.73
CA VAL A 116 13.78 1.28 5.48
C VAL A 116 15.24 0.85 5.32
N THR A 117 15.49 -0.44 5.02
CA THR A 117 16.83 -0.92 4.66
C THR A 117 17.24 -0.46 3.26
N THR A 118 16.28 -0.41 2.32
CA THR A 118 16.52 -0.09 0.91
C THR A 118 16.68 1.42 0.68
N PHE A 119 15.89 2.23 1.37
CA PHE A 119 15.87 3.69 1.27
C PHE A 119 16.54 4.31 2.50
N PRO A 120 17.75 4.87 2.39
CA PRO A 120 18.54 5.31 3.54
C PRO A 120 18.13 6.68 4.11
N ASP A 121 17.04 7.29 3.63
CA ASP A 121 16.55 8.56 4.18
C ASP A 121 15.93 8.33 5.56
N GLU A 122 15.98 9.33 6.45
CA GLU A 122 15.43 9.22 7.81
C GLU A 122 13.89 9.18 7.83
N PHE A 123 13.24 9.47 6.70
CA PHE A 123 11.79 9.55 6.58
C PHE A 123 11.25 8.54 5.57
N LEU A 124 10.11 7.97 5.92
CA LEU A 124 9.25 7.14 5.09
C LEU A 124 7.85 7.76 5.13
N HIS A 125 7.22 7.96 3.97
CA HIS A 125 5.84 8.42 3.90
C HIS A 125 4.91 7.20 3.85
N LEU A 126 3.89 7.18 4.71
CA LEU A 126 2.94 6.08 4.82
C LEU A 126 1.60 6.37 4.14
N GLY A 127 1.46 7.54 3.51
CA GLY A 127 0.22 8.00 2.90
C GLY A 127 -0.87 8.25 3.94
N GLY A 128 -1.99 7.54 3.81
CA GLY A 128 -3.12 7.58 4.74
C GLY A 128 -4.26 8.48 4.30
N ASP A 129 -4.33 8.82 3.02
CA ASP A 129 -5.38 9.61 2.39
C ASP A 129 -6.53 8.76 1.82
N GLU A 130 -7.64 9.45 1.55
CA GLU A 130 -8.86 8.96 0.85
C GLU A 130 -9.50 7.66 1.38
N VAL A 131 -9.15 7.24 2.60
CA VAL A 131 -9.73 6.03 3.23
C VAL A 131 -11.25 6.14 3.38
N GLU A 132 -11.79 7.34 3.59
CA GLU A 132 -13.22 7.58 3.78
C GLU A 132 -14.10 7.08 2.63
N ASP A 133 -13.57 7.05 1.41
CA ASP A 133 -14.28 6.61 0.21
C ASP A 133 -14.59 5.10 0.22
N PHE A 134 -13.85 4.32 1.01
CA PHE A 134 -13.93 2.86 1.02
C PHE A 134 -14.47 2.26 2.33
N ILE A 135 -14.48 3.02 3.43
CA ILE A 135 -14.82 2.51 4.78
C ILE A 135 -16.23 1.87 4.85
N GLU A 136 -17.23 2.52 4.25
CA GLU A 136 -18.62 2.07 4.32
C GLU A 136 -18.83 0.74 3.58
N GLU A 137 -18.20 0.57 2.42
CA GLU A 137 -18.33 -0.63 1.59
C GLU A 137 -17.48 -1.80 2.11
N CYS A 138 -16.31 -1.50 2.68
CA CYS A 138 -15.31 -2.49 3.04
C CYS A 138 -15.33 -2.83 4.53
N TRP A 139 -14.94 -1.90 5.42
CA TRP A 139 -14.75 -2.21 6.84
C TRP A 139 -16.07 -2.34 7.62
N ARG A 140 -17.05 -1.46 7.38
CA ARG A 140 -18.31 -1.48 8.17
C ARG A 140 -19.24 -2.64 7.80
N VAL A 141 -19.17 -3.13 6.57
CA VAL A 141 -19.95 -4.28 6.10
C VAL A 141 -19.17 -5.58 6.31
N GLY A 142 -17.84 -5.58 6.09
CA GLY A 142 -16.96 -6.71 6.42
C GLY A 142 -17.02 -7.12 7.89
N GLU A 143 -17.05 -6.16 8.82
CA GLU A 143 -17.28 -6.46 10.25
C GLU A 143 -18.63 -7.14 10.53
N LYS A 144 -19.68 -6.76 9.79
CA LYS A 144 -21.02 -7.34 9.95
C LYS A 144 -21.14 -8.75 9.37
N SER A 145 -20.43 -9.04 8.27
CA SER A 145 -20.40 -10.38 7.67
C SER A 145 -19.55 -11.34 8.50
N GLN A 146 -18.46 -10.86 9.10
CA GLN A 146 -17.59 -11.66 9.96
C GLN A 146 -18.10 -11.81 11.41
N ASN A 147 -18.90 -10.86 11.91
CA ASN A 147 -19.38 -10.88 13.30
C ASN A 147 -20.86 -10.45 13.46
N PRO A 148 -21.82 -11.23 12.91
CA PRO A 148 -23.23 -10.85 12.86
C PRO A 148 -23.91 -10.72 14.25
N GLU A 149 -23.36 -11.33 15.31
CA GLU A 149 -23.95 -11.30 16.65
C GLU A 149 -23.71 -9.98 17.40
N VAL A 150 -22.66 -9.22 17.07
CA VAL A 150 -22.26 -8.02 17.83
C VAL A 150 -23.16 -6.82 17.51
N TYR A 151 -23.68 -6.72 16.29
CA TYR A 151 -24.49 -5.57 15.83
C TYR A 151 -26.01 -5.79 15.88
N GLY A 152 -26.48 -6.92 16.41
CA GLY A 152 -27.90 -7.21 16.62
C GLY A 152 -28.59 -6.34 17.70
N ARG A 153 -27.85 -5.53 18.46
CA ARG A 153 -28.46 -4.58 19.42
C ARG A 153 -28.68 -3.23 18.77
N LYS A 154 -29.89 -3.05 18.22
CA LYS A 154 -30.49 -1.74 17.95
C LYS A 154 -30.30 -0.84 19.18
N VAL A 155 -29.45 0.18 19.05
CA VAL A 155 -29.55 1.37 19.90
C VAL A 155 -30.77 2.13 19.39
N ILE A 156 -31.90 1.88 20.05
CA ILE A 156 -33.12 2.67 19.91
C ILE A 156 -32.77 4.06 20.46
N ARG A 157 -32.86 5.09 19.61
CA ARG A 157 -32.90 6.49 20.04
C ARG A 157 -34.23 6.81 20.71
#